data_AF-A0A0R1PEF8-F1
#
_entry.id   AF-A0A0R1PEF8-F1
#
_cell.length_a   1.000
_cell.length_b   1.000
_cell.length_c   1.000
_cell.angle_alpha   90.00
_cell.angle_beta   90.00
_cell.angle_gamma   90.00
#
_symmetry.space_group_name_H-M   'P 1'
#
loop_
_entity.id
_entity.type
_entity.pdbx_description
1 polymer ?
#
loop_
_entity_poly.entity_id
_entity_poly.type
_entity_poly.pdbx_seq_one_letter_code
_entity_poly.pdbx_strand_id
1 'polypeptide(L)' 'MLLDMALKNAKVNGKKEFKVNIQAFDEVPNYERHVWTWASKNGIDYSKPFDEFIFRID' A
#
# COMPACT_ATOMS: atom_id res chain seq x y z
N MET A 1 2.74 -6.36 7.21
CA MET A 1 4.13 -6.01 7.54
C MET A 1 4.71 -4.97 6.59
N LEU A 2 4.87 -5.24 5.28
CA LEU A 2 5.42 -4.24 4.36
C LEU A 2 4.56 -2.97 4.25
N LEU A 3 3.26 -3.13 4.03
CA LEU A 3 2.32 -1.99 3.95
C LEU A 3 2.22 -1.20 5.28
N ASP A 4 2.23 -1.89 6.42
CA ASP A 4 2.18 -1.25 7.74
C ASP A 4 3.44 -0.41 8.02
N MET A 5 4.61 -0.92 7.65
CA MET A 5 5.88 -0.20 7.78
C MET A 5 5.92 1.02 6.87
N ALA A 6 5.48 0.86 5.61
CA ALA A 6 5.42 1.96 4.66
C ALA A 6 4.44 3.06 5.11
N LEU A 7 3.26 2.67 5.61
CA LEU A 7 2.28 3.59 6.19
C LEU A 7 2.83 4.33 7.41
N LYS A 8 3.46 3.61 8.35
CA LYS A 8 4.07 4.23 9.54
C LYS A 8 5.14 5.23 9.15
N ASN A 9 6.03 4.86 8.22
CA ASN A 9 7.08 5.73 7.74
C ASN A 9 6.51 6.98 7.04
N ALA A 10 5.51 6.81 6.19
CA ALA A 10 4.85 7.92 5.50
C ALA A 10 4.21 8.90 6.49
N LYS A 11 3.48 8.40 7.50
CA LYS A 11 2.89 9.22 8.57
C LYS A 11 3.93 9.99 9.38
N VAL A 12 5.01 9.33 9.80
CA VAL A 12 6.09 9.98 10.57
C VAL A 12 6.77 11.08 9.77
N ASN A 13 6.86 10.93 8.45
CA ASN A 13 7.48 11.93 7.57
C ASN A 13 6.47 12.94 6.98
N GLY A 14 5.21 12.95 7.44
CA GLY A 14 4.18 13.88 6.94
C GLY A 14 3.85 13.72 5.45
N LYS A 15 4.06 12.51 4.89
CA LYS A 15 3.75 12.23 3.49
C LYS A 15 2.26 11.94 3.33
N LYS A 16 1.67 12.50 2.27
CA LYS A 16 0.28 12.25 1.85
C LYS A 16 0.11 11.01 0.99
N GLU A 17 1.20 10.40 0.56
CA GLU A 17 1.18 9.17 -0.21
C GLU A 17 2.45 8.35 -0.03
N PHE A 18 2.35 7.04 -0.30
CA PHE A 18 3.49 6.17 -0.46
C PHE A 18 3.25 5.14 -1.56
N LYS A 19 4.36 4.65 -2.13
CA LYS A 19 4.36 3.73 -3.25
C LYS A 19 4.97 2.39 -2.86
N VAL A 20 4.43 1.33 -3.44
CA VAL A 20 4.95 -0.03 -3.29
C VAL A 20 4.95 -0.69 -4.66
N ASN A 21 6.08 -1.26 -5.06
CA ASN A 21 6.17 -2.03 -6.30
C ASN A 21 5.40 -3.34 -6.18
N ILE A 22 4.67 -3.73 -7.22
CA ILE A 22 3.88 -4.97 -7.26
C ILE A 22 4.76 -6.21 -7.07
N GLN A 23 6.01 -6.19 -7.53
CA GLN A 23 6.97 -7.30 -7.38
C GLN A 23 7.25 -7.63 -5.91
N ALA A 24 7.02 -6.70 -4.98
CA ALA A 24 7.10 -6.99 -3.55
C ALA A 24 6.03 -7.99 -3.07
N PHE A 25 5.09 -8.36 -3.94
CA PHE A 25 4.01 -9.31 -3.68
C PHE A 25 4.05 -10.55 -4.60
N ASP A 26 5.09 -10.76 -5.41
CA ASP A 26 5.15 -11.86 -6.38
C ASP A 26 4.97 -13.25 -5.73
N GLU A 27 5.43 -13.41 -4.49
CA GLU A 27 5.30 -14.65 -3.72
C GLU A 27 4.01 -14.73 -2.87
N VAL A 28 3.14 -13.70 -2.94
CA VAL A 28 1.89 -13.63 -2.16
C VAL A 28 0.71 -14.02 -3.06
N PRO A 29 0.11 -15.21 -2.87
CA PRO A 29 -1.08 -15.60 -3.62
C PRO A 29 -2.21 -14.60 -3.36
N ASN A 30 -2.94 -14.22 -4.42
CA ASN A 30 -4.07 -13.28 -4.33
C ASN A 30 -3.70 -11.95 -3.66
N TYR A 31 -2.48 -11.44 -3.85
CA TYR A 31 -2.00 -10.22 -3.20
C TYR A 31 -2.94 -9.03 -3.38
N GLU A 32 -3.65 -8.92 -4.51
CA GLU A 32 -4.62 -7.86 -4.74
C GLU A 32 -5.74 -7.85 -3.69
N ARG A 33 -6.25 -9.02 -3.31
CA ARG A 33 -7.25 -9.16 -2.23
C ARG A 33 -6.66 -8.77 -0.87
N HIS A 34 -5.40 -9.14 -0.61
CA HIS A 34 -4.70 -8.76 0.61
C HIS A 34 -4.50 -7.24 0.69
N VAL A 35 -4.06 -6.61 -0.39
CA VAL A 35 -3.88 -5.15 -0.51
C VAL A 35 -5.22 -4.43 -0.31
N TRP A 36 -6.27 -4.87 -1.01
CA TRP A 36 -7.61 -4.29 -0.87
C TRP A 36 -8.14 -4.39 0.57
N THR A 37 -8.03 -5.57 1.18
CA THR A 37 -8.47 -5.80 2.57
C THR A 37 -7.71 -4.92 3.54
N TRP A 38 -6.39 -4.80 3.36
CA TRP A 38 -5.54 -3.95 4.19
C TRP A 38 -5.88 -2.47 4.02
N ALA A 39 -6.07 -2.00 2.79
CA ALA A 39 -6.41 -0.61 2.49
C ALA A 39 -7.78 -0.23 3.08
N SER A 40 -8.79 -1.09 2.90
CA SER A 40 -10.12 -0.91 3.49
C SER A 40 -10.08 -0.85 5.01
N LYS A 41 -9.32 -1.74 5.68
CA LYS A 41 -9.17 -1.74 7.14
C LYS A 41 -8.55 -0.45 7.67
N ASN A 42 -7.67 0.17 6.90
CA ASN A 42 -6.97 1.40 7.29
C ASN A 42 -7.64 2.69 6.78
N GLY A 43 -8.74 2.58 6.02
CA GLY A 43 -9.39 3.74 5.39
C GLY A 43 -8.49 4.44 4.37
N ILE A 44 -7.65 3.69 3.66
CA ILE A 44 -6.68 4.22 2.71
C ILE A 44 -7.20 4.01 1.28
N ASP A 45 -7.27 5.09 0.51
CA ASP A 45 -7.50 5.00 -0.93
C ASP A 45 -6.21 4.64 -1.66
N TYR A 46 -6.31 3.91 -2.78
CA TYR A 46 -5.14 3.57 -3.58
C TYR A 46 -5.46 3.41 -5.07
N SER A 47 -4.41 3.53 -5.89
CA SER A 47 -4.46 3.24 -7.32
C SER A 47 -3.34 2.29 -7.73
N LYS A 48 -3.54 1.55 -8.82
CA LYS A 48 -2.57 0.59 -9.37
C LYS A 48 -2.18 0.96 -10.82
N PRO A 49 -1.38 2.01 -11.05
CA PRO A 49 -0.81 2.27 -12.36
C PRO A 49 0.40 1.35 -12.62
N PHE A 50 0.38 0.63 -13.75
CA PHE A 50 1.47 -0.26 -14.18
C PHE A 50 1.86 -1.27 -13.07
N ASP A 51 3.12 -1.23 -12.63
CA ASP A 51 3.73 -2.13 -11.65
C ASP A 51 3.84 -1.52 -10.25
N GLU A 52 3.04 -0.50 -9.93
CA GLU A 52 3.05 0.16 -8.62
C GLU A 52 1.66 0.27 -7.99
N PHE A 53 1.60 0.07 -6.67
CA PHE A 53 0.50 0.55 -5.85
C PHE A 53 0.86 1.93 -5.28
N ILE A 54 -0.04 2.90 -5.46
CA ILE A 54 0.07 4.24 -4.89
C ILE A 54 -1.05 4.39 -3.86
N PHE A 55 -0.68 4.48 -2.58
CA PHE A 55 -1.59 4.62 -1.44
C PHE A 55 -1.65 6.07 -0.97
N ARG A 56 -2.86 6.61 -0.79
CA ARG A 56 -3.13 7.98 -0.35
C ARG A 56 -3.49 7.99 1.14
N ILE A 57 -2.78 8.79 1.91
CA ILE A 57 -2.96 8.94 3.36
C ILE A 57 -3.53 10.35 3.58
N ASP A 58 -4.79 10.42 3.98
CA ASP A 58 -5.43 11.65 4.47
C ASP A 58 -4.92 12.05 5.86
#